data_AF-A0A345UJD8-F1
#
_entry.id   AF-A0A345UJD8-F1
#
_cell.length_a   1.000
_cell.length_b   1.000
_cell.length_c   1.000
_cell.angle_alpha   90.00
_cell.angle_beta   90.00
_cell.angle_gamma   90.00
#
_symmetry.space_group_name_H-M   'P 1'
#
loop_
_entity.id
_entity.type
_entity.pdbx_description
1 polymer ?
#
loop_
_entity_poly.entity_id
_entity_poly.type
_entity_poly.pdbx_seq_one_letter_code
_entity_poly.pdbx_strand_id
1 'polypeptide(L)'
;MDLIAVLLAIAAVFLLWETDLTLLRWLIIISAILAWYFRRVVSSLQRRDGLIDPDVAKFWANLCVITVWTSIFLSLIGIMKSL
;
A
#
# COMPACT_ATOMS: atom_id res chain seq x y z
N MET A 1 -4.78 -10.20 3.70
CA MET A 1 -4.54 -8.84 4.21
C MET A 1 -4.56 -7.80 3.10
N ASP A 2 -3.99 -8.10 1.92
CA ASP A 2 -3.90 -7.11 0.83
C ASP A 2 -5.23 -6.66 0.23
N LEU A 3 -6.23 -7.54 0.14
CA LEU A 3 -7.56 -7.16 -0.36
C LEU A 3 -8.21 -6.09 0.53
N ILE A 4 -8.01 -6.20 1.85
CA ILE A 4 -8.57 -5.25 2.83
C ILE A 4 -7.91 -3.88 2.67
N ALA A 5 -6.59 -3.83 2.51
CA ALA A 5 -5.86 -2.58 2.28
C ALA A 5 -6.30 -1.88 0.98
N VAL A 6 -6.50 -2.64 -0.10
CA VAL A 6 -6.99 -2.10 -1.38
C VAL A 6 -8.42 -1.58 -1.27
N LEU A 7 -9.32 -2.34 -0.64
CA LEU A 7 -10.71 -1.92 -0.45
C LEU A 7 -10.80 -0.64 0.42
N LEU A 8 -9.99 -0.55 1.48
CA LEU A 8 -9.88 0.65 2.31
C LEU A 8 -9.37 1.86 1.52
N ALA A 9 -8.34 1.68 0.70
CA ALA A 9 -7.80 2.76 -0.14
C ALA A 9 -8.82 3.28 -1.15
N ILE A 10 -9.59 2.37 -1.78
CA ILE A 10 -10.67 2.75 -2.70
C ILE A 10 -11.76 3.54 -1.95
N ALA A 11 -12.22 3.04 -0.80
CA ALA A 11 -13.24 3.71 0.00
C ALA A 11 -12.80 5.11 0.47
N ALA A 12 -11.55 5.24 0.93
CA ALA A 12 -10.99 6.51 1.37
C ALA A 12 -10.87 7.53 0.23
N VAL A 13 -10.42 7.11 -0.96
CA VAL A 13 -10.32 8.00 -2.13
C VAL A 13 -11.71 8.44 -2.60
N PHE A 14 -12.70 7.54 -2.57
CA PHE A 14 -14.08 7.87 -2.93
C PHE A 14 -14.68 8.91 -2.00
N LEU A 15 -14.53 8.74 -0.68
CA LEU A 15 -15.03 9.70 0.32
C LEU A 15 -14.32 11.06 0.24
N LEU A 16 -13.03 11.06 -0.04
CA LEU A 16 -12.26 12.29 -0.21
C LEU A 16 -12.54 13.01 -1.53
N TRP A 17 -13.27 12.41 -2.48
CA TRP A 17 -13.45 12.96 -3.83
C TRP A 17 -14.13 14.33 -3.84
N GLU A 18 -15.10 14.50 -2.95
CA GLU A 18 -15.87 15.75 -2.76
C GLU A 18 -15.16 16.77 -1.83
N THR A 19 -13.97 16.44 -1.31
CA THR A 19 -13.24 17.30 -0.37
C THR A 19 -12.04 18.00 -1.02
N ASP A 20 -11.63 19.13 -0.45
CA ASP A 20 -10.45 19.89 -0.88
C ASP A 20 -9.10 19.21 -0.55
N LEU A 21 -9.13 18.02 0.06
CA LEU A 21 -7.95 17.27 0.51
C LEU A 21 -7.23 16.53 -0.63
N THR A 22 -6.88 17.28 -1.69
CA THR A 22 -6.26 16.78 -2.91
C THR A 22 -4.95 16.05 -2.66
N LEU A 23 -4.10 16.59 -1.79
CA LEU A 23 -2.81 15.98 -1.46
C LEU A 23 -2.99 14.63 -0.75
N LEU A 24 -3.97 14.52 0.16
CA LEU A 24 -4.24 13.28 0.89
C LEU A 24 -4.77 12.18 -0.04
N ARG A 25 -5.65 12.53 -1.00
CA ARG A 25 -6.11 11.60 -2.04
C ARG A 25 -4.93 10.97 -2.80
N TRP A 26 -4.03 11.81 -3.29
CA TRP A 26 -2.88 11.33 -4.07
C TRP A 26 -1.92 10.50 -3.23
N LEU A 27 -1.71 10.84 -1.95
CA LEU A 27 -0.90 10.02 -1.05
C LEU A 27 -1.50 8.62 -0.85
N ILE A 28 -2.81 8.51 -0.67
CA ILE A 28 -3.50 7.22 -0.55
C ILE A 28 -3.32 6.41 -1.83
N ILE A 29 -3.56 7.01 -3.01
CA ILE A 29 -3.40 6.34 -4.31
C ILE A 29 -1.96 5.85 -4.52
N ILE A 30 -0.96 6.71 -4.30
CA ILE A 30 0.46 6.36 -4.46
C ILE A 30 0.85 5.23 -3.51
N SER A 31 0.42 5.31 -2.26
CA SER A 31 0.72 4.26 -1.26
C SER A 31 0.15 2.90 -1.66
N ALA A 32 -1.07 2.87 -2.21
CA ALA A 32 -1.71 1.65 -2.68
C ALA A 32 -1.00 1.05 -3.90
N ILE A 33 -0.58 1.90 -4.85
CA ILE A 33 0.21 1.47 -6.02
C ILE A 33 1.57 0.90 -5.58
N LEU A 34 2.26 1.55 -4.65
CA LEU A 34 3.54 1.08 -4.12
C LEU A 34 3.41 -0.26 -3.40
N ALA A 35 2.39 -0.43 -2.55
CA ALA A 35 2.11 -1.69 -1.87
C ALA A 35 1.87 -2.82 -2.88
N TRP A 36 1.10 -2.57 -3.94
CA TRP A 36 0.89 -3.54 -5.02
C TRP A 36 2.17 -3.88 -5.77
N TYR A 37 2.99 -2.87 -6.10
CA TYR A 37 4.27 -3.06 -6.80
C TYR A 37 5.25 -3.89 -5.97
N PHE A 38 5.47 -3.54 -4.70
CA PHE A 38 6.38 -4.28 -3.83
C PHE A 38 5.91 -5.71 -3.60
N ARG A 39 4.60 -5.94 -3.56
CA ARG A 39 4.07 -7.31 -3.51
C ARG A 39 4.41 -8.12 -4.77
N ARG A 40 4.36 -7.51 -5.96
CA ARG A 40 4.83 -8.17 -7.19
C ARG A 40 6.33 -8.45 -7.14
N VAL A 41 7.12 -7.53 -6.60
CA VAL A 41 8.56 -7.75 -6.41
C VAL A 41 8.78 -8.95 -5.49
N VAL A 42 8.18 -8.97 -4.30
CA VAL A 42 8.29 -10.08 -3.34
C VAL A 42 7.87 -11.42 -3.97
N SER A 43 6.74 -11.46 -4.69
CA SER A 43 6.31 -12.69 -5.38
C SER A 43 7.30 -13.13 -6.48
N SER A 44 7.91 -12.17 -7.19
CA SER A 44 8.96 -12.47 -8.18
C SER A 44 10.22 -13.03 -7.52
N LEU A 45 10.62 -12.48 -6.38
CA LEU A 45 11.76 -12.96 -5.60
C LEU A 45 11.51 -14.37 -5.05
N GLN A 46 10.32 -14.64 -4.53
CA GLN A 46 9.91 -15.97 -4.06
C GLN A 46 9.91 -17.04 -5.16
N ARG A 47 9.70 -16.65 -6.44
CA ARG A 47 9.82 -17.59 -7.57
C ARG A 47 11.26 -17.89 -7.96
N ARG A 48 12.20 -17.09 -7.50
CA ARG A 48 13.65 -17.23 -7.74
C ARG A 48 14.37 -17.71 -6.47
N ASP A 49 13.65 -18.46 -5.64
CA ASP A 49 14.14 -18.93 -4.35
C ASP A 49 15.45 -19.71 -4.53
N GLY A 50 16.44 -19.42 -3.68
CA GLY A 50 17.79 -19.99 -3.76
C GLY A 50 18.76 -19.33 -4.75
N LEU A 51 18.32 -18.40 -5.62
CA LEU A 51 19.19 -17.61 -6.50
C LEU A 51 19.45 -16.18 -5.99
N ILE A 52 18.69 -15.75 -4.99
CA ILE A 52 18.72 -14.40 -4.45
C ILE A 52 19.12 -14.47 -2.98
N ASP A 53 19.96 -13.52 -2.58
CA ASP A 53 20.40 -13.38 -1.20
C ASP A 53 19.18 -13.27 -0.25
N PRO A 54 19.09 -14.09 0.81
CA PRO A 54 18.00 -14.04 1.77
C PRO A 54 17.82 -12.66 2.40
N ASP A 55 18.88 -11.86 2.54
CA ASP A 55 18.78 -10.49 3.08
C ASP A 55 18.03 -9.56 2.14
N VAL A 56 18.22 -9.71 0.82
CA VAL A 56 17.49 -8.94 -0.19
C VAL A 56 16.01 -9.34 -0.18
N ALA A 57 15.71 -10.63 -0.14
CA ALA A 57 14.33 -11.11 -0.06
C ALA A 57 13.60 -10.57 1.18
N LYS A 58 14.27 -10.57 2.33
CA LYS A 58 13.75 -10.05 3.60
C LYS A 58 13.56 -8.52 3.57
N PHE A 59 14.48 -7.78 2.96
CA PHE A 59 14.35 -6.34 2.76
C PHE A 59 13.07 -6.00 1.99
N TRP A 60 12.85 -6.62 0.83
CA TRP A 60 11.67 -6.38 0.01
C TRP A 60 10.37 -6.83 0.71
N ALA A 61 10.39 -7.94 1.44
CA ALA A 61 9.25 -8.39 2.24
C ALA A 61 8.87 -7.36 3.31
N ASN A 62 9.85 -6.84 4.05
CA ASN A 62 9.61 -5.79 5.06
C ASN A 62 9.09 -4.50 4.42
N LEU A 63 9.64 -4.09 3.27
CA LEU A 63 9.20 -2.91 2.53
C LEU A 63 7.74 -3.03 2.07
N CYS A 64 7.35 -4.21 1.59
CA CYS A 64 5.96 -4.52 1.24
C CYS A 64 5.04 -4.41 2.46
N VAL A 65 5.45 -4.96 3.61
CA VAL A 65 4.66 -4.88 4.85
C VAL A 65 4.50 -3.43 5.32
N ILE A 66 5.59 -2.66 5.35
CA ILE A 66 5.56 -1.25 5.76
C ILE A 66 4.64 -0.45 4.85
N THR A 67 4.72 -0.62 3.54
CA THR A 67 3.85 0.11 2.60
C THR A 67 2.38 -0.26 2.69
N VAL A 68 2.05 -1.52 2.94
CA VAL A 68 0.66 -1.94 3.20
C VAL A 68 0.11 -1.24 4.44
N TRP A 69 0.88 -1.21 5.53
CA TRP A 69 0.47 -0.51 6.76
C TRP A 69 0.34 0.99 6.58
N THR A 70 1.27 1.63 5.87
CA THR A 70 1.17 3.06 5.52
C THR A 70 -0.08 3.35 4.71
N SER A 71 -0.43 2.49 3.75
CA SER A 71 -1.65 2.64 2.95
C SER A 71 -2.92 2.52 3.79
N ILE A 72 -2.98 1.55 4.71
CA ILE A 72 -4.09 1.41 5.66
C ILE A 72 -4.20 2.66 6.54
N PHE A 73 -3.09 3.14 7.11
CA PHE A 73 -3.08 4.31 7.99
C PHE A 73 -3.53 5.58 7.28
N LEU A 74 -3.03 5.85 6.07
CA LEU A 74 -3.45 6.99 5.26
C LEU A 74 -4.95 6.89 4.88
N SER A 75 -5.42 5.69 4.57
CA SER A 75 -6.84 5.45 4.24
C SER A 75 -7.75 5.74 5.43
N LEU A 76 -7.36 5.31 6.64
CA LEU A 76 -8.10 5.61 7.88
C LEU A 76 -8.14 7.12 8.16
N ILE A 77 -7.01 7.82 8.02
CA ILE A 77 -6.96 9.29 8.15
C ILE A 77 -7.87 9.94 7.12
N GLY A 78 -7.85 9.46 5.87
CA GLY A 78 -8.73 9.94 4.80
C GLY A 78 -10.21 9.84 5.18
N ILE A 79 -10.62 8.67 5.66
CA ILE A 79 -12.00 8.42 6.11
C ILE A 79 -12.36 9.35 7.28
N MET A 80 -11.51 9.43 8.30
CA MET A 80 -11.74 10.29 9.47
C MET A 80 -11.84 11.78 9.13
N LYS A 81 -11.15 12.23 8.09
CA LYS A 81 -11.17 13.63 7.64
C LYS A 81 -12.32 13.94 6.68
N SER A 82 -12.95 12.92 6.11
CA SER A 82 -14.11 13.05 5.22
C SER A 82 -15.46 13.07 5.96
N LEU A 83 -15.48 12.57 7.21
CA LEU A 83 -16.61 12.63 8.14
C LEU A 83 -16.69 14.01 8.81
#